data_AF-A0A9E4AAV4-F1
#
_entry.id   AF-A0A9E4AAV4-F1
#
_cell.length_a   1.000
_cell.length_b   1.000
_cell.length_c   1.000
_cell.angle_alpha   90.00
_cell.angle_beta   90.00
_cell.angle_gamma   90.00
#
_symmetry.space_group_name_H-M   'P 1'
#
loop_
_entity.id
_entity.type
_entity.pdbx_description
1 polymer ?
#
loop_
_entity_poly.entity_id
_entity_poly.type
_entity_poly.pdbx_seq_one_letter_code
_entity_poly.pdbx_strand_id
1 'polypeptide(L)'
;MKSRRSIAQVAALGTFGLWVVGCTTDPPRELAESEAMMSAELVGRTVVDAVEETIQAIALAGDPRGLTYEHEVDCPEGGTAALSGTVTVDEQIDDSSYSASAEGSVDFDSCAGRTDEDVVVALTGVIDFAAAIVATVSLADRVAYISVAGSAAGSLEWEIVEEGESGVCEVDVAFDVDLEFEFGSGVRTVEGDMTGTVCGHIVDVELEF
;
A
#
# COMPACT_ATOMS: atom_id res chain seq x y z
N MET A 1 76.26 -30.74 -46.99
CA MET A 1 75.29 -30.25 -47.99
C MET A 1 74.29 -29.32 -47.30
N LYS A 2 74.12 -28.09 -47.81
CA LYS A 2 73.05 -27.06 -47.59
C LYS A 2 72.69 -26.67 -46.13
N SER A 3 72.89 -25.46 -45.58
CA SER A 3 72.70 -24.06 -46.03
C SER A 3 71.25 -23.62 -46.31
N ARG A 4 70.73 -22.74 -45.43
CA ARG A 4 69.82 -21.54 -45.59
C ARG A 4 69.18 -21.25 -44.21
N ARG A 5 69.49 -20.17 -43.47
CA ARG A 5 69.16 -18.71 -43.59
C ARG A 5 67.66 -18.38 -43.76
N SER A 6 67.13 -17.70 -42.72
CA SER A 6 66.51 -16.34 -42.72
C SER A 6 64.97 -16.12 -42.68
N ILE A 7 64.59 -15.17 -41.76
CA ILE A 7 63.55 -14.10 -41.84
C ILE A 7 62.10 -14.54 -41.53
N ALA A 8 61.22 -13.86 -40.77
CA ALA A 8 61.10 -12.50 -40.16
C ALA A 8 59.99 -12.48 -39.06
N GLN A 9 60.06 -11.45 -38.19
CA GLN A 9 59.03 -10.54 -37.63
C GLN A 9 57.67 -11.11 -37.13
N VAL A 10 57.01 -10.63 -36.08
CA VAL A 10 56.57 -9.25 -35.77
C VAL A 10 56.24 -9.16 -34.27
N ALA A 11 56.53 -8.00 -33.67
CA ALA A 11 56.12 -7.62 -32.32
C ALA A 11 54.63 -7.27 -32.24
N ALA A 12 53.95 -7.62 -31.16
CA ALA A 12 52.74 -6.93 -30.71
C ALA A 12 52.71 -6.90 -29.18
N LEU A 13 53.07 -5.72 -28.65
CA LEU A 13 52.73 -5.26 -27.32
C LEU A 13 51.19 -5.19 -27.21
N GLY A 14 50.64 -5.87 -26.21
CA GLY A 14 49.22 -5.78 -25.85
C GLY A 14 49.10 -5.66 -24.34
N THR A 15 49.28 -4.44 -23.84
CA THR A 15 48.80 -4.01 -22.51
C THR A 15 47.29 -4.21 -22.46
N PHE A 16 46.85 -5.33 -21.90
CA PHE A 16 45.48 -5.48 -21.43
C PHE A 16 45.36 -4.73 -20.10
N GLY A 17 44.86 -3.50 -20.18
CA GLY A 17 44.31 -2.82 -19.02
C GLY A 17 43.12 -3.64 -18.52
N LEU A 18 43.29 -4.26 -17.36
CA LEU A 18 42.17 -4.72 -16.54
C LEU A 18 41.39 -3.47 -16.13
N TRP A 19 40.32 -3.16 -16.86
CA TRP A 19 39.22 -2.40 -16.29
C TRP A 19 38.55 -3.33 -15.29
N VAL A 20 38.95 -3.21 -14.03
CA VAL A 20 38.13 -3.68 -12.91
C VAL A 20 36.92 -2.73 -12.90
N VAL A 21 35.87 -3.11 -13.62
CA VAL A 21 34.54 -2.56 -13.36
C VAL A 21 34.18 -3.10 -11.99
N GLY A 22 34.44 -2.28 -10.98
CA GLY A 22 33.94 -2.52 -9.63
C GLY A 22 32.42 -2.38 -9.69
N CYS A 23 31.73 -3.49 -9.94
CA CYS A 23 30.37 -3.64 -9.47
C CYS A 23 30.46 -3.63 -7.95
N THR A 24 30.35 -2.46 -7.33
CA THR A 24 29.91 -2.38 -5.94
C THR A 24 28.45 -2.82 -5.97
N THR A 25 28.23 -4.13 -5.87
CA THR A 25 26.95 -4.68 -5.47
C THR A 25 26.83 -4.40 -3.97
N ASP A 26 26.66 -3.12 -3.62
CA ASP A 26 26.08 -2.83 -2.32
C ASP A 26 24.71 -3.51 -2.34
N PRO A 27 24.40 -4.31 -1.30
CA PRO A 27 23.08 -4.90 -1.21
C PRO A 27 22.04 -3.77 -1.30
N PRO A 28 20.88 -4.02 -1.93
CA PRO A 28 19.80 -3.05 -1.91
C PRO A 28 19.55 -2.67 -0.44
N ARG A 29 19.59 -1.37 -0.17
CA ARG A 29 19.29 -0.84 1.16
C ARG A 29 17.89 -1.32 1.54
N GLU A 30 17.71 -1.76 2.79
CA GLU A 30 16.38 -2.00 3.35
C GLU A 30 15.88 -0.68 3.98
N LEU A 31 14.58 -0.43 3.93
CA LEU A 31 14.00 0.73 4.62
C LEU A 31 14.33 0.67 6.11
N ALA A 32 14.64 1.83 6.68
CA ALA A 32 14.70 1.98 8.12
C ALA A 32 13.31 1.75 8.74
N GLU A 33 13.29 1.44 10.04
CA GLU A 33 12.05 1.21 10.77
C GLU A 33 11.09 2.41 10.70
N SER A 34 11.60 3.64 10.80
CA SER A 34 10.81 4.87 10.69
C SER A 34 10.19 5.06 9.29
N GLU A 35 10.90 4.69 8.24
CA GLU A 35 10.44 4.75 6.85
C GLU A 35 9.38 3.68 6.55
N ALA A 36 9.58 2.47 7.08
CA ALA A 36 8.61 1.39 6.99
C ALA A 36 7.34 1.70 7.79
N MET A 37 7.45 2.32 8.95
CA MET A 37 6.31 2.75 9.75
C MET A 37 5.50 3.85 9.04
N MET A 38 6.17 4.82 8.44
CA MET A 38 5.50 5.84 7.63
C MET A 38 4.80 5.22 6.40
N SER A 39 5.44 4.26 5.73
CA SER A 39 4.83 3.52 4.63
C SER A 39 3.58 2.76 5.08
N ALA A 40 3.62 2.17 6.28
CA ALA A 40 2.47 1.51 6.90
C ALA A 40 1.35 2.49 7.22
N GLU A 41 1.67 3.68 7.74
CA GLU A 41 0.68 4.73 7.99
C GLU A 41 -0.01 5.19 6.70
N LEU A 42 0.75 5.38 5.60
CA LEU A 42 0.17 5.70 4.29
C LEU A 42 -0.79 4.60 3.82
N VAL A 43 -0.37 3.33 3.88
CA VAL A 43 -1.20 2.18 3.52
C VAL A 43 -2.47 2.14 4.39
N GLY A 44 -2.32 2.27 5.71
CA GLY A 44 -3.42 2.23 6.66
C GLY A 44 -4.44 3.33 6.41
N ARG A 45 -3.99 4.57 6.19
CA ARG A 45 -4.87 5.70 5.87
C ARG A 45 -5.64 5.47 4.57
N THR A 46 -4.97 5.03 3.51
CA THR A 46 -5.65 4.76 2.23
C THR A 46 -6.65 3.61 2.34
N VAL A 47 -6.34 2.58 3.12
CA VAL A 47 -7.29 1.48 3.41
C VAL A 47 -8.50 2.00 4.17
N VAL A 48 -8.34 2.89 5.14
CA VAL A 48 -9.49 3.48 5.86
C VAL A 48 -10.32 4.37 4.95
N ASP A 49 -9.70 5.26 4.16
CA ASP A 49 -10.40 6.06 3.16
C ASP A 49 -11.23 5.15 2.22
N ALA A 50 -10.68 3.99 1.88
CA ALA A 50 -11.36 3.00 1.08
C ALA A 50 -12.59 2.39 1.72
N VAL A 51 -12.48 2.06 3.01
CA VAL A 51 -13.59 1.56 3.80
C VAL A 51 -14.66 2.64 3.95
N GLU A 52 -14.29 3.88 4.25
CA GLU A 52 -15.26 4.99 4.42
C GLU A 52 -16.05 5.25 3.15
N GLU A 53 -15.39 5.34 1.99
CA GLU A 53 -16.04 5.54 0.69
C GLU A 53 -16.97 4.37 0.33
N THR A 54 -16.52 3.14 0.62
CA THR A 54 -17.32 1.92 0.47
C THR A 54 -18.61 2.00 1.28
N ILE A 55 -18.50 2.38 2.55
CA ILE A 55 -19.66 2.53 3.44
C ILE A 55 -20.60 3.63 2.96
N GLN A 56 -20.07 4.77 2.52
CA GLN A 56 -20.90 5.84 1.96
C GLN A 56 -21.68 5.37 0.73
N ALA A 57 -21.04 4.62 -0.16
CA ALA A 57 -21.69 4.05 -1.35
C ALA A 57 -22.84 3.10 -0.96
N ILE A 58 -22.62 2.25 0.04
CA ILE A 58 -23.66 1.36 0.58
C ILE A 58 -24.84 2.17 1.15
N ALA A 59 -24.55 3.18 1.98
CA ALA A 59 -25.55 4.01 2.62
C ALA A 59 -26.44 4.77 1.62
N LEU A 60 -25.87 5.20 0.48
CA LEU A 60 -26.58 5.92 -0.58
C LEU A 60 -27.39 5.00 -1.50
N ALA A 61 -26.91 3.79 -1.77
CA ALA A 61 -27.52 2.89 -2.75
C ALA A 61 -28.84 2.26 -2.28
N GLY A 62 -29.04 2.08 -0.96
CA GLY A 62 -30.22 1.46 -0.38
C GLY A 62 -30.38 -0.05 -0.63
N ASP A 63 -29.72 -0.61 -1.65
CA ASP A 63 -29.47 -2.04 -1.87
C ASP A 63 -27.98 -2.24 -2.25
N PRO A 64 -27.14 -2.76 -1.34
CA PRO A 64 -25.69 -2.79 -1.54
C PRO A 64 -25.16 -3.93 -2.43
N ARG A 65 -26.03 -4.62 -3.17
CA ARG A 65 -25.64 -5.80 -3.96
C ARG A 65 -24.83 -5.42 -5.21
N GLY A 66 -23.53 -5.77 -5.19
CA GLY A 66 -22.65 -5.64 -6.35
C GLY A 66 -22.26 -4.19 -6.64
N LEU A 67 -22.11 -3.38 -5.59
CA LEU A 67 -21.65 -2.01 -5.73
C LEU A 67 -20.17 -2.01 -6.10
N THR A 68 -19.83 -1.29 -7.16
CA THR A 68 -18.46 -0.97 -7.53
C THR A 68 -18.14 0.45 -7.08
N TYR A 69 -16.92 0.67 -6.61
CA TYR A 69 -16.43 2.00 -6.27
C TYR A 69 -15.06 2.24 -6.89
N GLU A 70 -14.80 3.50 -7.21
CA GLU A 70 -13.51 4.02 -7.65
C GLU A 70 -13.33 5.37 -6.97
N HIS A 71 -12.20 5.56 -6.29
CA HIS A 71 -11.86 6.78 -5.57
C HIS A 71 -10.36 7.07 -5.70
N GLU A 72 -9.97 8.33 -5.65
CA GLU A 72 -8.56 8.74 -5.71
C GLU A 72 -8.28 9.67 -4.53
N VAL A 73 -7.19 9.39 -3.82
CA VAL A 73 -6.74 10.17 -2.66
C VAL A 73 -5.41 10.84 -2.99
N ASP A 74 -5.29 12.13 -2.68
CA ASP A 74 -4.01 12.85 -2.73
C ASP A 74 -3.15 12.50 -1.51
N CYS A 75 -1.89 12.12 -1.73
CA CYS A 75 -0.99 11.78 -0.64
C CYS A 75 -0.31 13.02 -0.03
N PRO A 76 0.06 13.00 1.27
CA PRO A 76 0.48 14.19 2.01
C PRO A 76 1.63 14.99 1.39
N GLU A 77 2.61 14.31 0.81
CA GLU A 77 3.79 14.93 0.18
C GLU A 77 3.73 14.92 -1.35
N GLY A 78 2.58 14.55 -1.93
CA GLY A 78 2.35 14.43 -3.36
C GLY A 78 2.17 13.00 -3.85
N GLY A 79 1.81 12.87 -5.13
CA GLY A 79 1.34 11.61 -5.70
C GLY A 79 -0.10 11.30 -5.29
N THR A 80 -0.62 10.18 -5.79
CA THR A 80 -2.00 9.74 -5.53
C THR A 80 -2.06 8.27 -5.19
N ALA A 81 -3.17 7.85 -4.57
CA ALA A 81 -3.53 6.46 -4.44
C ALA A 81 -4.94 6.26 -5.00
N ALA A 82 -5.07 5.42 -6.02
CA ALA A 82 -6.33 5.09 -6.66
C ALA A 82 -6.88 3.79 -6.08
N LEU A 83 -8.05 3.88 -5.49
CA LEU A 83 -8.80 2.78 -4.93
C LEU A 83 -9.84 2.28 -5.93
N SER A 84 -9.95 0.97 -6.06
CA SER A 84 -11.08 0.34 -6.76
C SER A 84 -11.54 -0.93 -6.05
N GLY A 85 -12.82 -1.25 -6.14
CA GLY A 85 -13.31 -2.49 -5.54
C GLY A 85 -14.79 -2.76 -5.76
N THR A 86 -15.23 -3.86 -5.14
CA THR A 86 -16.60 -4.33 -5.15
C THR A 86 -17.08 -4.68 -3.76
N VAL A 87 -18.33 -4.38 -3.47
CA VAL A 87 -19.04 -4.78 -2.25
C VAL A 87 -20.15 -5.75 -2.60
N THR A 88 -20.24 -6.82 -1.83
CA THR A 88 -21.30 -7.82 -1.91
C THR A 88 -22.00 -7.95 -0.57
N VAL A 89 -23.32 -7.82 -0.54
CA VAL A 89 -24.11 -8.15 0.66
C VAL A 89 -24.28 -9.65 0.75
N ASP A 90 -23.80 -10.24 1.84
CA ASP A 90 -23.86 -11.67 2.07
C ASP A 90 -25.19 -12.07 2.69
N GLU A 91 -25.59 -11.38 3.77
CA GLU A 91 -26.76 -11.72 4.56
C GLU A 91 -27.41 -10.47 5.17
N GLN A 92 -28.74 -10.46 5.19
CA GLN A 92 -29.50 -9.57 6.05
C GLN A 92 -29.77 -10.29 7.36
N ILE A 93 -29.17 -9.81 8.44
CA ILE A 93 -29.21 -10.44 9.76
C ILE A 93 -30.57 -10.13 10.43
N ASP A 94 -31.02 -8.88 10.33
CA ASP A 94 -32.36 -8.45 10.73
C ASP A 94 -32.81 -7.17 9.97
N ASP A 95 -33.96 -6.59 10.33
CA ASP A 95 -34.51 -5.38 9.69
C ASP A 95 -33.58 -4.16 9.79
N SER A 96 -32.55 -4.22 10.63
CA SER A 96 -31.61 -3.17 10.98
C SER A 96 -30.13 -3.57 10.87
N SER A 97 -29.80 -4.81 10.50
CA SER A 97 -28.40 -5.26 10.42
C SER A 97 -28.12 -6.14 9.20
N TYR A 98 -26.91 -6.04 8.66
CA TYR A 98 -26.45 -6.84 7.52
C TYR A 98 -24.96 -7.15 7.62
N SER A 99 -24.54 -8.21 6.94
CA SER A 99 -23.14 -8.51 6.66
C SER A 99 -22.85 -8.35 5.17
N ALA A 100 -21.65 -7.90 4.86
CA ALA A 100 -21.14 -7.76 3.50
C ALA A 100 -19.66 -8.11 3.45
N SER A 101 -19.17 -8.35 2.25
CA SER A 101 -17.74 -8.49 1.94
C SER A 101 -17.33 -7.45 0.93
N ALA A 102 -16.12 -6.92 1.07
CA ALA A 102 -15.48 -6.06 0.08
C ALA A 102 -14.17 -6.68 -0.40
N GLU A 103 -13.91 -6.55 -1.70
CA GLU A 103 -12.65 -6.93 -2.33
C GLU A 103 -12.25 -5.84 -3.31
N GLY A 104 -10.96 -5.53 -3.37
CA GLY A 104 -10.47 -4.49 -4.26
C GLY A 104 -8.96 -4.35 -4.24
N SER A 105 -8.48 -3.26 -4.81
CA SER A 105 -7.07 -2.92 -4.88
C SER A 105 -6.83 -1.43 -4.66
N VAL A 106 -5.66 -1.09 -4.15
CA VAL A 106 -5.13 0.26 -4.06
C VAL A 106 -3.90 0.34 -4.96
N ASP A 107 -3.94 1.23 -5.95
CA ASP A 107 -2.86 1.54 -6.88
C ASP A 107 -2.19 2.86 -6.46
N PHE A 108 -0.99 2.77 -5.88
CA PHE A 108 -0.18 3.91 -5.48
C PHE A 108 0.59 4.43 -6.69
N ASP A 109 0.44 5.72 -7.00
CA ASP A 109 1.20 6.44 -8.01
C ASP A 109 2.06 7.51 -7.33
N SER A 110 3.30 7.14 -7.00
CA SER A 110 4.27 8.01 -6.32
C SER A 110 3.72 8.64 -5.04
N CYS A 111 2.82 7.93 -4.34
CA CYS A 111 2.16 8.40 -3.13
C CYS A 111 3.21 8.60 -2.02
N ALA A 112 3.41 9.85 -1.62
CA ALA A 112 4.51 10.23 -0.76
C ALA A 112 4.07 10.67 0.64
N GLY A 113 4.89 10.33 1.62
CA GLY A 113 4.77 10.77 3.01
C GLY A 113 6.13 11.06 3.62
N ARG A 114 6.11 11.79 4.74
CA ARG A 114 7.29 12.31 5.42
C ARG A 114 7.40 11.67 6.80
N THR A 115 8.57 11.13 7.10
CA THR A 115 8.90 10.63 8.44
C THR A 115 9.15 11.78 9.42
N ASP A 116 9.16 11.49 10.72
CA ASP A 116 9.55 12.46 11.77
C ASP A 116 11.00 12.97 11.61
N GLU A 117 11.83 12.24 10.87
CA GLU A 117 13.23 12.58 10.58
C GLU A 117 13.37 13.42 9.30
N ASP A 118 12.25 13.93 8.76
CA ASP A 118 12.16 14.78 7.55
C ASP A 118 12.50 14.04 6.24
N VAL A 119 12.55 12.71 6.26
CA VAL A 119 12.77 11.87 5.07
C VAL A 119 11.44 11.65 4.34
N VAL A 120 11.41 11.93 3.04
CA VAL A 120 10.24 11.67 2.18
C VAL A 120 10.41 10.34 1.47
N VAL A 121 9.44 9.43 1.68
CA VAL A 121 9.36 8.16 0.95
C VAL A 121 8.12 8.17 0.08
N ALA A 122 8.29 7.81 -1.19
CA ALA A 122 7.22 7.65 -2.16
C ALA A 122 6.98 6.15 -2.43
N LEU A 123 5.71 5.77 -2.51
CA LEU A 123 5.26 4.41 -2.80
C LEU A 123 4.65 4.34 -4.20
N THR A 124 5.01 3.30 -4.94
CA THR A 124 4.41 2.97 -6.24
C THR A 124 4.08 1.49 -6.29
N GLY A 125 2.90 1.14 -6.80
CA GLY A 125 2.50 -0.26 -6.98
C GLY A 125 1.12 -0.55 -6.44
N VAL A 126 0.75 -1.84 -6.45
CA VAL A 126 -0.62 -2.26 -6.16
C VAL A 126 -0.62 -3.20 -4.95
N ILE A 127 -1.54 -2.94 -4.02
CA ILE A 127 -1.94 -3.89 -2.99
C ILE A 127 -3.39 -4.31 -3.22
N ASP A 128 -3.66 -5.59 -3.02
CA ASP A 128 -5.02 -6.13 -3.00
C ASP A 128 -5.51 -6.18 -1.55
N PHE A 129 -6.80 -5.93 -1.34
CA PHE A 129 -7.43 -6.10 -0.03
C PHE A 129 -8.72 -6.91 -0.11
N ALA A 130 -9.04 -7.53 1.02
CA ALA A 130 -10.32 -8.18 1.26
C ALA A 130 -10.78 -7.85 2.68
N ALA A 131 -12.06 -7.54 2.84
CA ALA A 131 -12.64 -7.16 4.13
C ALA A 131 -14.03 -7.79 4.33
N ALA A 132 -14.31 -8.16 5.57
CA ALA A 132 -15.64 -8.47 6.06
C ALA A 132 -16.20 -7.22 6.75
N ILE A 133 -17.45 -6.89 6.43
CA ILE A 133 -18.18 -5.72 6.91
C ILE A 133 -19.39 -6.22 7.68
N VAL A 134 -19.55 -5.77 8.93
CA VAL A 134 -20.75 -5.98 9.73
C VAL A 134 -21.33 -4.63 10.10
N ALA A 135 -22.54 -4.37 9.65
CA ALA A 135 -23.21 -3.09 9.87
C ALA A 135 -24.48 -3.27 10.68
N THR A 136 -24.64 -2.44 11.70
CA THR A 136 -25.84 -2.35 12.54
C THR A 136 -26.38 -0.93 12.51
N VAL A 137 -27.64 -0.77 12.10
CA VAL A 137 -28.29 0.53 11.91
C VAL A 137 -29.30 0.79 13.02
N SER A 138 -29.07 1.79 13.86
CA SER A 138 -30.08 2.34 14.76
C SER A 138 -30.92 3.39 14.05
N LEU A 139 -32.13 2.98 13.62
CA LEU A 139 -33.10 3.91 13.04
C LEU A 139 -33.64 4.94 14.05
N ALA A 140 -33.65 4.59 15.34
CA ALA A 140 -34.12 5.49 16.40
C ALA A 140 -33.16 6.65 16.61
N ASP A 141 -31.87 6.35 16.63
CA ASP A 141 -30.81 7.34 16.87
C ASP A 141 -30.29 7.96 15.57
N ARG A 142 -30.67 7.39 14.42
CA ARG A 142 -30.15 7.76 13.10
C ARG A 142 -28.62 7.65 13.07
N VAL A 143 -28.13 6.52 13.57
CA VAL A 143 -26.71 6.15 13.58
C VAL A 143 -26.56 4.75 13.01
N ALA A 144 -25.49 4.49 12.26
CA ALA A 144 -25.05 3.14 11.93
C ALA A 144 -23.66 2.89 12.52
N TYR A 145 -23.50 1.74 13.18
CA TYR A 145 -22.23 1.22 13.67
C TYR A 145 -21.75 0.17 12.70
N ILE A 146 -20.51 0.29 12.25
CA ILE A 146 -19.96 -0.56 11.20
C ILE A 146 -18.59 -1.03 11.64
N SER A 147 -18.42 -2.34 11.74
CA SER A 147 -17.14 -2.97 12.01
C SER A 147 -16.63 -3.57 10.72
N VAL A 148 -15.38 -3.28 10.38
CA VAL A 148 -14.72 -3.72 9.15
C VAL A 148 -13.40 -4.37 9.50
N ALA A 149 -13.31 -5.68 9.28
CA ALA A 149 -12.10 -6.45 9.53
C ALA A 149 -11.61 -7.08 8.24
N GLY A 150 -10.33 -6.92 7.92
CA GLY A 150 -9.78 -7.35 6.65
C GLY A 150 -8.29 -7.54 6.64
N SER A 151 -7.76 -7.75 5.45
CA SER A 151 -6.33 -7.83 5.17
C SER A 151 -6.01 -7.16 3.85
N ALA A 152 -4.84 -6.54 3.78
CA ALA A 152 -4.27 -6.00 2.55
C ALA A 152 -2.87 -6.60 2.34
N ALA A 153 -2.58 -7.03 1.11
CA ALA A 153 -1.31 -7.62 0.76
C ALA A 153 -0.89 -7.25 -0.67
N GLY A 154 0.43 -7.12 -0.89
CA GLY A 154 0.97 -6.83 -2.20
C GLY A 154 2.44 -6.46 -2.15
N SER A 155 2.93 -5.90 -3.25
CA SER A 155 4.32 -5.48 -3.41
C SER A 155 4.36 -4.02 -3.82
N LEU A 156 5.11 -3.22 -3.08
CA LEU A 156 5.31 -1.80 -3.34
C LEU A 156 6.77 -1.53 -3.68
N GLU A 157 6.98 -0.72 -4.71
CA GLU A 157 8.24 -0.03 -4.94
C GLU A 157 8.28 1.19 -4.01
N TRP A 158 9.40 1.38 -3.32
CA TRP A 158 9.63 2.57 -2.50
C TRP A 158 10.79 3.38 -3.07
N GLU A 159 10.73 4.69 -2.92
CA GLU A 159 11.80 5.62 -3.27
C GLU A 159 11.99 6.66 -2.16
N ILE A 160 13.22 6.81 -1.67
CA ILE A 160 13.62 7.94 -0.84
C ILE A 160 13.91 9.11 -1.78
N VAL A 161 12.97 10.05 -1.87
CA VAL A 161 12.91 11.06 -2.93
C VAL A 161 14.18 11.93 -2.99
N GLU A 162 14.74 12.28 -1.84
CA GLU A 162 15.92 13.16 -1.77
C GLU A 162 17.23 12.44 -2.05
N GLU A 163 17.30 11.14 -1.75
CA GLU A 163 18.52 10.33 -1.88
C GLU A 163 18.57 9.57 -3.21
N GLY A 164 17.40 9.40 -3.87
CA GLY A 164 17.25 8.60 -5.09
C GLY A 164 17.49 7.11 -4.84
N GLU A 165 17.42 6.67 -3.58
CA GLU A 165 17.48 5.26 -3.20
C GLU A 165 16.10 4.65 -3.37
N SER A 166 16.05 3.44 -3.93
CA SER A 166 14.80 2.74 -4.15
C SER A 166 14.93 1.24 -3.97
N GLY A 167 13.79 0.60 -3.74
CA GLY A 167 13.70 -0.83 -3.60
C GLY A 167 12.28 -1.32 -3.75
N VAL A 168 12.10 -2.62 -3.51
CA VAL A 168 10.80 -3.28 -3.53
C VAL A 168 10.60 -3.92 -2.18
N CYS A 169 9.38 -3.85 -1.67
CA CYS A 169 9.05 -4.41 -0.39
C CYS A 169 7.64 -5.03 -0.42
N GLU A 170 7.47 -6.10 0.37
CA GLU A 170 6.18 -6.77 0.53
C GLU A 170 5.38 -6.09 1.64
N VAL A 171 4.06 -6.05 1.45
CA VAL A 171 3.06 -5.62 2.42
C VAL A 171 2.16 -6.83 2.69
N ASP A 172 1.94 -7.12 3.98
CA ASP A 172 0.99 -8.13 4.45
C ASP A 172 0.46 -7.66 5.80
N VAL A 173 -0.70 -7.00 5.79
CA VAL A 173 -1.31 -6.38 6.97
C VAL A 173 -2.75 -6.85 7.15
N ALA A 174 -3.16 -7.01 8.41
CA ALA A 174 -4.53 -7.14 8.83
C ALA A 174 -4.98 -5.82 9.46
N PHE A 175 -6.24 -5.46 9.25
CA PHE A 175 -6.85 -4.27 9.82
C PHE A 175 -8.21 -4.58 10.43
N ASP A 176 -8.56 -3.85 11.47
CA ASP A 176 -9.87 -3.87 12.12
C ASP A 176 -10.25 -2.41 12.39
N VAL A 177 -11.40 -1.98 11.86
CA VAL A 177 -11.82 -0.57 11.88
C VAL A 177 -13.28 -0.50 12.28
N ASP A 178 -13.58 0.27 13.31
CA ASP A 178 -14.92 0.58 13.77
C ASP A 178 -15.30 2.01 13.37
N LEU A 179 -16.42 2.12 12.67
CA LEU A 179 -16.98 3.36 12.14
C LEU A 179 -18.34 3.65 12.77
N GLU A 180 -18.61 4.92 13.01
CA GLU A 180 -19.91 5.46 13.37
C GLU A 180 -20.38 6.41 12.25
N PHE A 181 -21.50 6.06 11.60
CA PHE A 181 -22.11 6.88 10.56
C PHE A 181 -23.39 7.54 11.08
N GLU A 182 -23.40 8.86 11.15
CA GLU A 182 -24.60 9.63 11.48
C GLU A 182 -25.30 10.09 10.20
N PHE A 183 -26.58 9.73 10.04
CA PHE A 183 -27.35 10.10 8.84
C PHE A 183 -27.50 11.62 8.72
N GLY A 184 -26.72 12.21 7.82
CA GLY A 184 -26.72 13.65 7.52
C GLY A 184 -25.53 14.42 8.11
N SER A 185 -24.70 13.78 8.94
CA SER A 185 -23.44 14.35 9.46
C SER A 185 -22.20 13.72 8.81
N GLY A 186 -22.31 12.52 8.22
CA GLY A 186 -21.22 11.82 7.55
C GLY A 186 -20.70 10.60 8.33
N VAL A 187 -19.64 9.98 7.81
CA VAL A 187 -18.90 8.91 8.49
C VAL A 187 -17.95 9.53 9.51
N ARG A 188 -17.79 8.88 10.65
CA ARG A 188 -16.77 9.19 11.65
C ARG A 188 -16.10 7.87 12.02
N THR A 189 -14.81 7.77 11.76
CA THR A 189 -14.02 6.67 12.31
C THR A 189 -13.94 6.81 13.83
N VAL A 190 -14.16 5.71 14.55
CA VAL A 190 -14.19 5.68 16.03
C VAL A 190 -12.88 5.13 16.57
N GLU A 191 -12.44 4.01 16.01
CA GLU A 191 -11.25 3.27 16.44
C GLU A 191 -10.79 2.41 15.25
N GLY A 192 -9.49 2.20 15.12
CA GLY A 192 -8.97 1.27 14.14
C GLY A 192 -7.55 0.84 14.47
N ASP A 193 -7.23 -0.40 14.12
CA ASP A 193 -5.91 -0.99 14.34
C ASP A 193 -5.43 -1.64 13.05
N MET A 194 -4.12 -1.56 12.81
CA MET A 194 -3.47 -2.28 11.73
C MET A 194 -2.24 -3.02 12.25
N THR A 195 -2.18 -4.32 11.99
CA THR A 195 -1.07 -5.18 12.41
C THR A 195 -0.55 -6.02 11.25
N GLY A 196 0.75 -6.25 11.18
CA GLY A 196 1.31 -7.11 10.14
C GLY A 196 2.77 -6.81 9.83
N THR A 197 3.12 -6.91 8.56
CA THR A 197 4.46 -6.63 8.06
C THR A 197 4.41 -5.65 6.89
N VAL A 198 5.21 -4.60 6.96
CA VAL A 198 5.46 -3.66 5.86
C VAL A 198 6.96 -3.58 5.65
N CYS A 199 7.40 -3.90 4.43
CA CYS A 199 8.81 -3.90 4.06
C CYS A 199 9.72 -4.74 4.98
N GLY A 200 9.22 -5.87 5.47
CA GLY A 200 9.94 -6.76 6.37
C GLY A 200 9.96 -6.33 7.85
N HIS A 201 9.35 -5.20 8.18
CA HIS A 201 9.20 -4.71 9.55
C HIS A 201 7.82 -5.03 10.10
N ILE A 202 7.76 -5.48 11.36
CA ILE A 202 6.49 -5.70 12.04
C ILE A 202 5.88 -4.35 12.37
N VAL A 203 4.64 -4.16 11.98
CA VAL A 203 3.86 -2.94 12.24
C VAL A 203 2.68 -3.26 13.15
N ASP A 204 2.42 -2.34 14.06
CA ASP A 204 1.31 -2.32 15.01
C ASP A 204 0.94 -0.86 15.19
N VAL A 205 -0.09 -0.41 14.46
CA VAL A 205 -0.45 0.99 14.29
C VAL A 205 -1.89 1.17 14.75
N GLU A 206 -2.08 1.99 15.80
CA GLU A 206 -3.37 2.56 16.12
C GLU A 206 -3.69 3.63 15.07
N LEU A 207 -4.80 3.44 14.36
CA LEU A 207 -5.27 4.34 13.32
C LEU A 207 -6.12 5.44 13.99
N GLU A 208 -5.49 6.58 14.31
CA GLU A 208 -6.17 7.75 14.88
C GLU A 208 -6.67 8.70 13.77
N PHE A 209 -7.94 9.14 13.85
CA PHE A 209 -8.61 10.00 12.85
C PHE A 209 -9.34 11.21 13.46
#